data_AF-A0A948XK27-F1
#
_entry.id   AF-A0A948XK27-F1
#
_cell.length_a   1.000
_cell.length_b   1.000
_cell.length_c   1.000
_cell.angle_alpha   90.00
_cell.angle_beta   90.00
_cell.angle_gamma   90.00
#
_symmetry.space_group_name_H-M   'P 1'
#
loop_
_entity.id
_entity.type
_entity.pdbx_description
1 polymer ?
#
loop_
_entity_poly.entity_id
_entity_poly.type
_entity_poly.pdbx_seq_one_letter_code
_entity_poly.pdbx_strand_id
1 'polypeptide(L)'
;MPRRRAKPFKLKLKKKTIYTLFAIGCFMAASMLLLSFSKRGPVALSINFMIEDKFGSLAFMFPIIFIFLGFLFLHIKRFYFSRLN
;
A
#
# COMPACT_ATOMS: atom_id res chain seq x y z
N MET A 1 -13.62 23.35 38.22
CA MET A 1 -12.49 22.68 37.53
C MET A 1 -12.72 22.70 36.02
N PRO A 2 -11.89 23.35 35.19
CA PRO A 2 -12.15 23.42 33.75
C PRO A 2 -11.70 22.14 33.04
N ARG A 3 -12.66 21.36 32.52
CA ARG A 3 -12.43 20.22 31.63
C ARG A 3 -11.80 20.70 30.32
N ARG A 4 -10.52 20.42 30.08
CA ARG A 4 -9.88 20.56 28.76
C ARG A 4 -10.61 19.67 27.76
N ARG A 5 -11.47 20.24 26.91
CA ARG A 5 -12.05 19.53 25.77
C ARG A 5 -10.91 19.20 24.80
N ALA A 6 -10.56 17.93 24.68
CA ALA A 6 -9.65 17.45 23.65
C ALA A 6 -10.21 17.90 22.28
N LYS A 7 -9.52 18.82 21.60
CA LYS A 7 -9.90 19.22 20.26
C LYS A 7 -9.86 17.96 19.38
N PRO A 8 -10.95 17.58 18.70
CA PRO A 8 -10.91 16.46 17.78
C PRO A 8 -9.84 16.77 16.73
N PHE A 9 -8.85 15.89 16.64
CA PHE A 9 -7.74 15.99 15.70
C PHE A 9 -8.34 15.96 14.28
N LYS A 10 -8.70 17.14 13.74
CA LYS A 10 -9.20 17.28 12.38
C LYS A 10 -7.99 17.09 11.46
N LEU A 11 -7.64 15.83 11.20
CA LEU A 11 -6.69 15.42 10.16
C LEU A 11 -7.27 15.83 8.80
N LYS A 12 -7.20 17.13 8.49
CA LYS A 12 -7.36 17.65 7.14
C LYS A 12 -6.10 17.29 6.36
N LEU A 13 -5.85 16.00 6.15
CA LEU A 13 -4.80 15.60 5.21
C LEU A 13 -5.19 16.16 3.85
N LYS A 14 -4.29 16.96 3.26
CA LYS A 14 -4.45 17.38 1.88
C LYS A 14 -4.57 16.10 1.04
N LYS A 15 -5.55 16.06 0.13
CA LYS A 15 -5.80 14.89 -0.75
C LYS A 15 -4.52 14.37 -1.40
N LYS A 16 -3.58 15.26 -1.72
CA LYS A 16 -2.21 14.98 -2.20
C LYS A 16 -1.44 13.98 -1.33
N THR A 17 -1.51 14.09 0.00
CA THR A 17 -0.79 13.21 0.93
C THR A 17 -1.42 11.82 0.95
N ILE A 18 -2.75 11.72 0.86
CA ILE A 18 -3.47 10.45 0.88
C ILE A 18 -3.06 9.58 -0.31
N TYR A 19 -3.05 10.13 -1.54
CA TYR A 19 -2.61 9.39 -2.73
C TYR A 19 -1.15 8.92 -2.64
N THR A 20 -0.29 9.74 -2.04
CA THR A 20 1.14 9.39 -1.91
C THR A 20 1.33 8.31 -0.86
N LEU A 21 0.62 8.38 0.26
CA LEU A 21 0.66 7.39 1.33
C LEU A 21 0.12 6.04 0.84
N PHE A 22 -0.94 6.06 0.03
CA PHE A 22 -1.52 4.86 -0.57
C PHE A 22 -0.55 4.21 -1.58
N ALA A 23 0.08 5.02 -2.44
CA ALA A 23 1.08 4.53 -3.37
C ALA A 23 2.26 3.88 -2.64
N ILE A 24 2.80 4.53 -1.60
CA ILE A 24 3.88 3.97 -0.77
C ILE A 24 3.42 2.66 -0.11
N GLY A 25 2.20 2.62 0.44
CA GLY A 25 1.61 1.42 1.02
C GLY A 25 1.53 0.26 0.01
N CYS A 26 1.08 0.53 -1.22
CA CYS A 26 1.05 -0.48 -2.28
C CYS A 26 2.45 -0.98 -2.66
N PHE A 27 3.45 -0.09 -2.77
CA PHE A 27 4.84 -0.47 -3.04
C PHE A 27 5.45 -1.29 -1.90
N MET A 28 5.12 -0.95 -0.66
CA MET A 28 5.59 -1.66 0.52
C MET A 28 4.99 -3.07 0.59
N ALA A 29 3.69 -3.19 0.31
CA ALA A 29 3.00 -4.47 0.20
C ALA A 29 3.55 -5.32 -0.96
N ALA A 30 3.77 -4.72 -2.13
CA ALA A 30 4.39 -5.39 -3.28
C ALA A 30 5.78 -5.94 -2.93
N SER A 31 6.62 -5.12 -2.30
CA SER A 31 7.98 -5.50 -1.89
C SER A 31 7.94 -6.65 -0.87
N MET A 32 7.03 -6.59 0.11
CA MET A 32 6.85 -7.69 1.08
C MET A 32 6.42 -8.99 0.41
N LEU A 33 5.51 -8.93 -0.56
CA LEU A 33 5.09 -10.10 -1.34
C LEU A 33 6.26 -10.66 -2.16
N LEU A 34 7.04 -9.80 -2.81
CA LEU A 34 8.21 -10.20 -3.60
C LEU A 34 9.28 -10.88 -2.72
N LEU A 35 9.51 -10.35 -1.52
CA LEU A 35 10.40 -10.96 -0.53
C LEU A 35 9.83 -12.28 0.01
N SER A 36 8.52 -12.40 0.16
CA SER A 36 7.86 -13.64 0.57
C SER A 36 8.09 -14.78 -0.43
N PHE A 37 8.14 -14.48 -1.74
CA PHE A 37 8.50 -15.47 -2.78
C PHE A 37 9.93 -15.99 -2.70
N SER A 38 10.85 -15.26 -2.07
CA SER A 38 12.20 -15.77 -1.86
C SER A 38 12.24 -16.93 -0.86
N LYS A 39 11.14 -17.22 -0.14
CA LYS A 39 11.02 -18.30 0.88
C LYS A 39 12.14 -18.29 1.94
N ARG A 40 12.83 -17.15 2.11
CA ARG A 40 13.93 -16.99 3.08
C ARG A 40 13.39 -16.50 4.40
N GLY A 41 13.28 -17.40 5.37
CA GLY A 41 12.88 -17.11 6.76
C GLY A 41 11.44 -17.52 7.10
N PRO A 42 11.16 -17.77 8.39
CA PRO A 42 9.89 -18.36 8.84
C PRO A 42 8.67 -17.46 8.57
N VAL A 43 8.83 -16.14 8.64
CA VAL A 43 7.75 -15.18 8.36
C VAL A 43 7.40 -15.13 6.87
N ALA A 44 8.42 -15.14 6.01
CA ALA A 44 8.24 -15.17 4.56
C ALA A 44 7.56 -16.47 4.11
N LEU A 45 7.90 -17.59 4.75
CA LEU A 45 7.30 -18.90 4.53
C LEU A 45 5.82 -18.94 4.92
N SER A 46 5.44 -18.45 6.10
CA SER A 46 4.03 -18.43 6.52
C SER A 46 3.15 -17.57 5.62
N ILE A 47 3.66 -16.41 5.18
CA ILE A 47 2.92 -15.54 4.24
C ILE A 47 2.80 -16.22 2.88
N ASN A 48 3.88 -16.83 2.38
CA ASN A 48 3.87 -17.50 1.09
C ASN A 48 2.92 -18.70 1.12
N PHE A 49 2.95 -19.50 2.19
CA PHE A 49 2.07 -20.67 2.35
C PHE A 49 0.60 -20.26 2.40
N MET A 50 0.22 -19.20 3.11
CA MET A 50 -1.17 -18.71 3.11
C MET A 50 -1.66 -18.24 1.73
N ILE A 51 -0.77 -17.66 0.93
CA ILE A 51 -1.11 -17.16 -0.41
C ILE A 51 -1.11 -18.31 -1.43
N GLU A 52 -0.12 -19.21 -1.36
CA GLU A 52 0.03 -20.38 -2.23
C GLU A 52 -1.09 -21.40 -1.96
N ASP A 53 -1.54 -21.56 -0.72
CA ASP A 53 -2.68 -22.42 -0.35
C ASP A 53 -4.02 -21.92 -0.93
N LYS A 54 -4.24 -20.60 -0.95
CA LYS A 54 -5.50 -20.02 -1.44
C LYS A 54 -5.53 -19.70 -2.93
N PHE A 55 -4.39 -19.33 -3.50
CA PHE A 55 -4.29 -18.82 -4.88
C PHE A 55 -3.37 -19.67 -5.76
N GLY A 56 -2.55 -20.57 -5.21
CA GLY A 56 -1.63 -21.41 -5.96
C GLY A 56 -0.71 -20.59 -6.87
N SER A 57 -0.64 -20.97 -8.15
CA SER A 57 0.20 -20.28 -9.15
C SER A 57 -0.19 -18.81 -9.38
N LEU A 58 -1.44 -18.41 -9.09
CA LEU A 58 -1.89 -17.02 -9.18
C LEU A 58 -1.23 -16.12 -8.12
N ALA A 59 -0.61 -16.69 -7.08
CA ALA A 59 0.16 -15.95 -6.08
C ALA A 59 1.19 -15.01 -6.75
N PHE A 60 1.82 -15.44 -7.84
CA PHE A 60 2.85 -14.65 -8.54
C PHE A 60 2.28 -13.36 -9.18
N MET A 61 0.98 -13.32 -9.48
CA MET A 61 0.33 -12.12 -10.05
C MET A 61 0.08 -11.04 -8.99
N PHE A 62 -0.04 -11.39 -7.71
CA PHE A 62 -0.29 -10.43 -6.63
C PHE A 62 0.74 -9.29 -6.57
N PRO A 63 2.06 -9.55 -6.46
CA PRO A 63 3.05 -8.48 -6.40
C PRO A 63 3.00 -7.60 -7.67
N ILE A 64 2.76 -8.19 -8.83
CA ILE A 64 2.62 -7.46 -10.10
C ILE A 64 1.42 -6.50 -10.03
N ILE A 65 0.25 -6.99 -9.61
CA ILE A 65 -0.96 -6.17 -9.46
C ILE A 65 -0.74 -5.03 -8.47
N PHE A 66 -0.10 -5.28 -7.33
CA PHE A 66 0.20 -4.25 -6.34
C PHE A 66 1.16 -3.17 -6.87
N ILE A 67 2.16 -3.54 -7.68
CA ILE A 67 3.05 -2.58 -8.36
C ILE A 67 2.27 -1.73 -9.34
N PHE A 68 1.44 -2.34 -10.19
CA PHE A 68 0.59 -1.60 -11.13
C PHE A 68 -0.39 -0.67 -10.40
N LEU A 69 -0.97 -1.10 -9.29
CA LEU A 69 -1.81 -0.25 -8.43
C LEU A 69 -1.03 0.94 -7.89
N GLY A 70 0.19 0.71 -7.37
CA GLY A 70 1.08 1.76 -6.87
C GLY A 70 1.41 2.80 -7.96
N PHE A 71 1.73 2.32 -9.16
CA PHE A 71 1.94 3.19 -10.33
C PHE A 71 0.67 3.93 -10.75
N LEU A 72 -0.50 3.29 -10.73
CA LEU A 72 -1.78 3.91 -11.02
C LEU A 72 -2.05 5.08 -10.07
N PHE A 73 -1.83 4.89 -8.76
CA PHE A 73 -2.00 5.97 -7.78
C PHE A 73 -1.00 7.12 -7.98
N LEU A 74 0.24 6.83 -8.35
CA LEU A 74 1.22 7.85 -8.72
C LEU A 74 0.80 8.61 -9.99
N HIS A 75 0.29 7.91 -10.99
CA HIS A 75 -0.19 8.50 -12.23
C HIS A 75 -1.42 9.39 -11.99
N ILE A 76 -2.38 8.94 -11.19
CA ILE A 76 -3.55 9.72 -10.75
C ILE A 76 -3.08 11.01 -10.07
N LYS A 77 -2.14 10.93 -9.13
CA LYS A 77 -1.57 12.12 -8.48
C LYS A 77 -0.96 13.09 -9.49
N ARG A 78 -0.18 12.58 -10.45
CA ARG A 78 0.49 13.40 -11.49
C ARG A 78 -0.54 14.10 -12.38
N PHE A 79 -1.57 13.37 -12.82
CA PHE A 79 -2.65 13.88 -13.67
C PHE A 79 -3.52 14.93 -12.98
N TYR A 80 -3.87 14.72 -11.70
CA TYR A 80 -4.63 15.71 -10.94
C TYR A 80 -3.82 16.98 -10.63
N PHE A 81 -2.50 16.85 -10.50
CA PHE A 81 -1.62 17.99 -10.24
C PHE A 81 -1.34 18.84 -11.48
N SER A 82 -1.26 18.22 -12.67
CA SER A 82 -1.04 18.95 -13.94
C SER A 82 -2.24 19.80 -14.39
N ARG A 83 -3.44 19.57 -13.83
CA ARG A 83 -4.63 20.41 -14.09
C ARG A 83 -4.75 21.64 -13.20
N LEU A 84 -3.92 21.75 -12.16
CA LEU A 84 -3.96 22.81 -11.15
C LEU A 84 -2.83 23.85 -11.32
N ASN A 85 -2.06 23.75 -12.41
CA ASN A 85 -0.92 24.60 -12.70
C ASN A 85 -0.94 25.03 -14.16
#